data_AF-A4J3V7-F1
#
_entry.id   AF-A4J3V7-F1
#
_cell.length_a   1.000
_cell.length_b   1.000
_cell.length_c   1.000
_cell.angle_alpha   90.00
_cell.angle_beta   90.00
_cell.angle_gamma   90.00
#
_symmetry.space_group_name_H-M   'P 1'
#
loop_
_entity.id
_entity.type
_entity.pdbx_description
1 polymer ?
#
loop_
_entity_poly.entity_id
_entity_poly.type
_entity_poly.pdbx_seq_one_letter_code
_entity_poly.pdbx_strand_id
1 'polypeptide(L)'
;MIVYGYTALRQFPKSEKHTLAADIKQSMYRLLSLVITTNKKYYKKTTMQELDVELDFLRSLVRLSMQLKFLPFKKYELWAGMLNEIGRMIGGWLKSIRQQ
;
A
#
# COMPACT_ATOMS: atom_id res chain seq x y z
N MET A 1 -1.10 -7.30 5.62
CA MET A 1 -0.19 -6.32 4.98
C MET A 1 0.55 -5.45 6.01
N ILE A 2 -0.13 -4.62 6.84
CA ILE A 2 0.56 -3.68 7.76
C ILE A 2 1.47 -4.39 8.78
N VAL A 3 1.00 -5.46 9.42
CA VAL A 3 1.80 -6.26 10.39
C VAL A 3 3.10 -6.79 9.74
N TYR A 4 3.00 -7.28 8.50
CA TYR A 4 4.16 -7.74 7.75
C TYR A 4 5.09 -6.58 7.39
N GLY A 5 4.55 -5.44 6.94
CA GLY A 5 5.30 -4.22 6.66
C GLY A 5 6.15 -3.76 7.85
N TYR A 6 5.60 -3.81 9.07
CA TYR A 6 6.36 -3.49 10.29
C TYR A 6 7.58 -4.39 10.50
N THR A 7 7.49 -5.67 10.13
CA THR A 7 8.60 -6.63 10.25
C THR A 7 9.62 -6.40 9.14
N ALA A 8 9.17 -6.10 7.92
CA ALA A 8 10.02 -5.80 6.78
C ALA A 8 10.85 -4.52 7.01
N LEU A 9 10.23 -3.47 7.56
CA LEU A 9 10.88 -2.18 7.83
C LEU A 9 11.95 -2.23 8.92
N ARG A 10 11.99 -3.28 9.75
CA ARG A 10 13.08 -3.46 10.74
C ARG A 10 14.44 -3.70 10.08
N GLN A 11 14.47 -4.11 8.83
CA GLN A 11 15.71 -4.41 8.10
C GLN A 11 16.34 -3.17 7.46
N PHE A 12 15.64 -2.03 7.48
CA PHE A 12 16.13 -0.82 6.83
C PHE A 12 17.32 -0.24 7.61
N PRO A 13 18.33 0.30 6.91
CA PRO A 13 19.46 0.95 7.57
C PRO A 13 18.98 2.16 8.40
N LYS A 14 19.71 2.49 9.46
CA LYS A 14 19.32 3.57 10.39
C LYS A 14 19.14 4.92 9.68
N SER A 15 19.91 5.19 8.62
CA SER A 15 19.81 6.40 7.80
C SER A 15 18.45 6.53 7.11
N GLU A 16 17.91 5.43 6.56
CA GLU A 16 16.66 5.43 5.80
C GLU A 16 15.42 5.10 6.65
N LYS A 17 15.63 4.87 7.95
CA LYS A 17 14.56 4.54 8.91
C LYS A 17 13.59 5.71 9.10
N HIS A 18 14.07 6.94 8.95
CA HIS A 18 13.30 8.17 9.16
C HIS A 18 12.77 8.79 7.85
N THR A 19 13.20 8.27 6.71
CA THR A 19 12.78 8.69 5.37
C THR A 19 11.86 7.60 4.79
N LEU A 20 12.42 6.69 3.99
CA LEU A 20 11.66 5.71 3.20
C LEU A 20 10.80 4.79 4.08
N ALA A 21 11.33 4.35 5.24
CA ALA A 21 10.55 3.51 6.14
C ALA A 21 9.41 4.26 6.84
N ALA A 22 9.54 5.58 7.03
CA ALA A 22 8.47 6.42 7.57
C ALA A 22 7.39 6.66 6.50
N ASP A 23 7.80 6.99 5.27
CA ASP A 23 6.90 7.20 4.14
C ASP A 23 6.06 5.94 3.84
N ILE A 24 6.68 4.77 3.86
CA ILE A 24 5.97 3.49 3.68
C ILE A 24 4.94 3.27 4.80
N LYS A 25 5.27 3.58 6.05
CA LYS A 25 4.30 3.47 7.16
C LYS A 25 3.14 4.43 6.99
N GLN A 26 3.44 5.68 6.66
CA GLN A 26 2.43 6.70 6.45
C GLN A 26 1.50 6.32 5.31
N SER A 27 2.05 5.83 4.19
CA SER A 27 1.27 5.36 3.05
C SER A 27 0.41 4.13 3.40
N MET A 28 0.94 3.17 4.16
CA MET A 28 0.14 2.04 4.67
C MET A 28 -1.06 2.49 5.51
N TYR A 29 -0.87 3.48 6.40
CA TYR A 29 -1.96 4.02 7.21
C TYR A 29 -2.94 4.85 6.40
N ARG A 30 -2.46 5.62 5.42
CA ARG A 30 -3.30 6.38 4.51
C ARG A 30 -4.18 5.47 3.67
N LEU A 31 -3.62 4.37 3.14
CA LEU A 31 -4.38 3.35 2.42
C LEU A 31 -5.50 2.77 3.29
N LEU A 32 -5.21 2.41 4.54
CA LEU A 32 -6.22 1.93 5.49
C LEU A 32 -7.31 2.97 5.76
N SER A 33 -6.92 4.23 5.97
CA SER A 33 -7.84 5.34 6.19
C SER A 33 -8.76 5.57 4.98
N LEU A 34 -8.22 5.49 3.77
CA LEU A 34 -8.99 5.60 2.52
C LEU A 34 -9.97 4.44 2.36
N VAL A 35 -9.59 3.20 2.71
CA VAL A 35 -10.51 2.05 2.71
C VAL A 35 -11.70 2.29 3.64
N ILE A 36 -11.44 2.73 4.89
CA ILE A 36 -12.48 3.02 5.87
C ILE A 36 -13.38 4.17 5.40
N THR A 37 -12.78 5.22 4.83
CA THR A 37 -13.50 6.39 4.33
C THR A 37 -14.41 6.04 3.16
N THR A 38 -13.91 5.28 2.18
CA THR A 38 -14.71 4.80 1.04
C THR A 38 -15.82 3.87 1.48
N ASN A 39 -15.63 3.10 2.55
CA ASN A 39 -16.67 2.24 3.09
C ASN A 39 -17.84 3.06 3.66
N LYS A 40 -17.53 4.18 4.35
CA LYS A 40 -18.53 5.04 5.00
C LYS A 40 -19.17 6.09 4.10
N LYS A 41 -18.51 6.54 3.03
CA LYS A 41 -19.04 7.60 2.15
C LYS A 41 -20.15 7.09 1.22
N TYR A 42 -21.17 7.94 1.03
CA TYR A 42 -22.27 7.72 0.08
C TYR A 42 -21.81 7.90 -1.38
N TYR A 43 -20.99 8.94 -1.65
CA TYR A 43 -20.37 9.17 -2.96
C TYR A 43 -18.92 8.69 -2.98
N LYS A 44 -18.67 7.58 -3.68
CA LYS A 44 -17.40 6.83 -3.57
C LYS A 44 -16.39 7.10 -4.68
N LYS A 45 -16.78 7.75 -5.79
CA LYS A 45 -15.91 7.86 -7.00
C LYS A 45 -14.55 8.51 -6.73
N THR A 46 -14.52 9.69 -6.11
CA THR A 46 -13.27 10.44 -5.91
C THR A 46 -12.34 9.75 -4.90
N THR A 47 -12.89 9.30 -3.76
CA THR A 47 -12.08 8.61 -2.73
C THR A 47 -11.60 7.23 -3.19
N MET A 48 -12.30 6.58 -4.12
CA MET A 48 -11.84 5.33 -4.74
C MET A 48 -10.64 5.56 -5.68
N GLN A 49 -10.60 6.69 -6.41
CA GLN A 49 -9.43 7.07 -7.19
C GLN A 49 -8.23 7.39 -6.30
N GLU A 50 -8.45 8.12 -5.19
CA GLU A 50 -7.40 8.37 -4.19
C GLU A 50 -6.85 7.07 -3.61
N LEU A 51 -7.71 6.08 -3.37
CA LEU A 51 -7.32 4.76 -2.88
C LEU A 51 -6.44 4.01 -3.88
N ASP A 52 -6.75 4.09 -5.18
CA ASP A 52 -5.97 3.45 -6.24
C ASP A 52 -4.60 4.11 -6.39
N VAL A 53 -4.55 5.44 -6.41
CA VAL A 53 -3.30 6.22 -6.47
C VAL A 53 -2.40 5.92 -5.27
N GLU A 54 -2.96 5.86 -4.06
CA GLU A 54 -2.20 5.55 -2.85
C GLU A 54 -1.63 4.13 -2.88
N LEU A 55 -2.36 3.18 -3.46
CA LEU A 55 -1.89 1.81 -3.61
C LEU A 55 -0.69 1.73 -4.57
N ASP A 56 -0.75 2.43 -5.69
CA ASP A 56 0.37 2.49 -6.65
C ASP A 56 1.58 3.24 -6.09
N PHE A 57 1.34 4.27 -5.29
CA PHE A 57 2.40 4.94 -4.53
C PHE A 57 3.10 3.96 -3.58
N LEU A 58 2.34 3.20 -2.77
CA LEU A 58 2.89 2.19 -1.87
C LEU A 58 3.67 1.09 -2.62
N ARG A 59 3.16 0.61 -3.77
CA ARG A 59 3.88 -0.36 -4.62
C ARG A 59 5.22 0.18 -5.08
N SER A 60 5.25 1.46 -5.49
CA SER A 60 6.45 2.12 -5.97
C SER A 60 7.50 2.24 -4.86
N LEU A 61 7.10 2.60 -3.63
CA LEU A 61 8.00 2.65 -2.48
C LEU A 61 8.57 1.27 -2.12
N VAL A 62 7.74 0.22 -2.16
CA VAL A 62 8.18 -1.16 -1.90
C VAL A 62 9.15 -1.66 -2.97
N ARG A 63 8.91 -1.32 -4.25
CA ARG A 63 9.84 -1.61 -5.36
C ARG A 63 11.16 -0.84 -5.22
N LEU A 64 11.10 0.44 -4.85
CA LEU A 64 12.30 1.25 -4.60
C LEU A 64 13.14 0.65 -3.47
N SER A 65 12.50 0.21 -2.40
CA SER A 65 13.15 -0.47 -1.27
C SER A 65 13.89 -1.75 -1.69
N MET A 66 13.36 -2.48 -2.66
CA MET A 66 14.03 -3.63 -3.26
C MET A 66 15.21 -3.22 -4.13
N GLN A 67 15.06 -2.19 -4.98
CA GLN A 67 16.13 -1.68 -5.85
C GLN A 67 17.33 -1.15 -5.05
N LEU A 68 17.06 -0.49 -3.93
CA LEU A 68 18.07 -0.03 -2.98
C LEU A 68 18.68 -1.15 -2.13
N LYS A 69 18.26 -2.40 -2.34
CA LYS A 69 18.70 -3.60 -1.60
C LYS A 69 18.42 -3.54 -0.09
N PHE A 70 17.49 -2.70 0.36
CA PHE A 70 17.06 -2.67 1.77
C PHE A 70 16.16 -3.85 2.12
N LEU A 71 15.52 -4.44 1.11
CA LEU A 71 14.67 -5.60 1.27
C LEU A 71 15.16 -6.76 0.38
N PRO A 72 15.35 -7.97 0.95
CA PRO A 72 15.62 -9.17 0.15
C PRO A 72 14.48 -9.46 -0.83
N PHE A 73 14.80 -9.96 -2.02
CA PHE A 73 13.82 -10.25 -3.08
C PHE A 73 12.64 -11.11 -2.60
N LYS A 74 12.89 -12.17 -1.82
CA LYS A 74 11.84 -13.03 -1.27
C LYS A 74 10.83 -12.26 -0.41
N LYS A 75 11.29 -11.27 0.37
CA LYS A 75 10.42 -10.46 1.20
C LYS A 75 9.65 -9.42 0.40
N TYR A 76 10.28 -8.87 -0.65
CA TYR A 76 9.63 -8.01 -1.62
C TYR A 76 8.51 -8.75 -2.33
N GLU A 77 8.76 -9.96 -2.82
CA GLU A 77 7.78 -10.78 -3.54
C GLU A 77 6.55 -11.05 -2.69
N LEU A 78 6.73 -11.44 -1.43
CA LEU A 78 5.62 -11.67 -0.50
C LEU A 78 4.84 -10.37 -0.24
N TRP A 79 5.52 -9.23 -0.05
CA TRP A 79 4.84 -7.95 0.15
C TRP A 79 4.08 -7.51 -1.10
N ALA A 80 4.70 -7.61 -2.27
CA ALA A 80 4.10 -7.29 -3.55
C ALA A 80 2.87 -8.17 -3.82
N GLY A 81 2.94 -9.46 -3.46
CA GLY A 81 1.79 -10.37 -3.48
C GLY A 81 0.61 -9.84 -2.68
N MET A 82 0.84 -9.44 -1.42
CA MET A 82 -0.20 -8.84 -0.58
C MET A 82 -0.77 -7.54 -1.18
N LEU A 83 0.06 -6.68 -1.77
CA LEU A 83 -0.39 -5.44 -2.42
C LEU A 83 -1.18 -5.70 -3.71
N ASN A 84 -0.87 -6.78 -4.42
CA ASN A 84 -1.61 -7.21 -5.59
C ASN A 84 -2.98 -7.77 -5.22
N GLU A 85 -3.08 -8.55 -4.14
CA GLU A 85 -4.36 -9.01 -3.60
C GLU A 85 -5.26 -7.84 -3.21
N ILE A 86 -4.72 -6.85 -2.48
CA ILE A 86 -5.44 -5.63 -2.14
C ILE A 86 -5.92 -4.89 -3.40
N GLY A 87 -5.09 -4.79 -4.43
CA GLY A 87 -5.47 -4.17 -5.71
C GLY A 87 -6.59 -4.91 -6.43
N ARG A 88 -6.60 -6.25 -6.41
CA ARG A 88 -7.70 -7.04 -6.98
C ARG A 88 -9.00 -6.80 -6.24
N MET A 89 -8.96 -6.71 -4.91
CA MET A 89 -10.14 -6.40 -4.09
C MET A 89 -10.70 -5.00 -4.39
N ILE A 90 -9.82 -3.99 -4.47
CA ILE A 90 -10.20 -2.61 -4.81
C ILE A 90 -10.77 -2.54 -6.23
N GLY A 91 -10.14 -3.19 -7.20
CA GLY A 91 -10.62 -3.25 -8.58
C GLY A 91 -11.99 -3.93 -8.70
N GLY A 92 -12.23 -5.01 -7.95
CA GLY A 92 -13.54 -5.67 -7.86
C GLY A 92 -14.60 -4.76 -7.27
N TRP A 93 -14.27 -4.04 -6.20
CA TRP A 93 -15.18 -3.08 -5.58
C TRP A 93 -15.52 -1.89 -6.51
N LEU A 94 -14.54 -1.39 -7.27
CA LEU A 94 -14.76 -0.32 -8.25
C LEU A 94 -15.73 -0.75 -9.36
N LYS A 95 -15.59 -2.00 -9.85
CA LYS A 95 -16.51 -2.57 -10.84
C LYS A 95 -17.94 -2.65 -10.30
N SER A 96 -18.10 -3.10 -9.04
CA SER A 96 -19.41 -3.16 -8.38
C SER A 96 -20.06 -1.79 -8.24
N ILE A 97 -19.30 -0.75 -7.86
CA ILE A 97 -19.82 0.62 -7.73
C ILE A 97 -20.21 1.22 -9.09
N ARG A 98 -19.53 0.87 -10.19
CA ARG A 98 -19.87 1.35 -11.54
C ARG A 98 -21.09 0.65 -12.16
N GLN A 99 -21.46 -0.52 -11.64
CA GLN A 99 -22.62 -1.31 -12.10
C GLN A 99 -23.90 -1.04 -11.31
N GLN A 100 -23.82 -0.33 -10.18
CA GLN A 100 -24.95 0.27 -9.46
C GLN A 100 -25.25 1.67 -9.99
#